data_AF-A0A060CEC7-F1
#
_entry.id   AF-A0A060CEC7-F1
#
_cell.length_a   1.000
_cell.length_b   1.000
_cell.length_c   1.000
_cell.angle_alpha   90.00
_cell.angle_beta   90.00
_cell.angle_gamma   90.00
#
_symmetry.space_group_name_H-M   'P 1'
#
loop_
_entity.id
_entity.type
_entity.pdbx_description
1 polymer ?
#
loop_
_entity_poly.entity_id
_entity_poly.type
_entity_poly.pdbx_seq_one_letter_code
_entity_poly.pdbx_strand_id
1 'polypeptide(L)'
;MKRIGTPLAVLAAVACMMAGAPSATAAASTSTMIDIASYQTGISVPATGVDIAIVKISQGNYYTNPDHARAIGQAQITGMGVGGYDFADTSVDATVEADYYLARIMRYKGTGFLPVLDWEPSNPCDVTWARTWLDRVYSRFGVAPWIYMNMSTEASCS
;
A
#
# COMPACT_ATOMS: atom_id res chain seq x y z
N MET A 1 20.76 41.70 60.76
CA MET A 1 21.48 40.64 60.02
C MET A 1 20.56 39.42 59.95
N LYS A 2 20.45 38.81 58.77
CA LYS A 2 19.36 37.91 58.30
C LYS A 2 19.12 36.68 59.21
N ARG A 3 17.83 36.40 59.49
CA ARG A 3 17.28 35.10 59.93
C ARG A 3 16.73 34.36 58.71
N ILE A 4 17.15 33.13 58.42
CA ILE A 4 16.46 32.10 57.59
C ILE A 4 17.10 30.75 58.00
N GLY A 5 16.45 29.68 58.46
CA GLY A 5 15.09 29.17 58.27
C GLY A 5 15.19 27.82 57.53
N THR A 6 15.00 26.71 58.23
CA THR A 6 15.03 25.30 57.74
C THR A 6 14.13 25.09 56.51
N PRO A 7 14.48 24.27 55.50
CA PRO A 7 13.53 23.96 54.45
C PRO A 7 12.57 22.85 54.91
N LEU A 8 11.29 23.19 54.90
CA LEU A 8 10.15 22.32 55.06
C LEU A 8 9.87 21.62 53.70
N ALA A 9 9.78 20.29 53.72
CA ALA A 9 9.33 19.51 52.56
C ALA A 9 7.86 19.85 52.25
N VAL A 10 7.57 20.25 51.01
CA VAL A 10 6.19 20.39 50.51
C VAL A 10 5.99 19.35 49.41
N LEU A 11 5.26 18.30 49.76
CA LEU A 11 4.79 17.26 48.84
C LEU A 11 3.48 17.78 48.22
N ALA A 12 3.50 18.15 46.94
CA ALA A 12 2.27 18.48 46.21
C ALA A 12 1.71 17.19 45.57
N ALA A 13 0.63 16.67 46.13
CA ALA A 13 -0.15 15.59 45.51
C ALA A 13 -0.99 16.18 44.36
N VAL A 14 -0.66 15.83 43.12
CA VAL A 14 -1.50 16.10 41.95
C VAL A 14 -2.58 15.01 41.90
N ALA A 15 -3.79 15.35 42.34
CA ALA A 15 -4.95 14.46 42.23
C ALA A 15 -5.38 14.36 40.76
N CYS A 16 -5.23 13.16 40.22
CA CYS A 16 -5.61 12.73 38.89
C CYS A 16 -7.15 12.75 38.77
N MET A 17 -7.72 13.80 38.17
CA MET A 17 -9.11 13.75 37.67
C MET A 17 -9.10 13.41 36.19
N MET A 18 -8.94 12.11 35.90
CA MET A 18 -9.25 11.55 34.59
C MET A 18 -10.76 11.42 34.47
N ALA A 19 -11.42 12.46 33.97
CA ALA A 19 -12.75 12.30 33.40
C ALA A 19 -12.58 11.46 32.12
N GLY A 20 -12.89 10.17 32.21
CA GLY A 20 -12.93 9.28 31.05
C GLY A 20 -14.01 9.74 30.07
N ALA A 21 -13.61 10.47 29.04
CA ALA A 21 -14.45 10.64 27.87
C ALA A 21 -14.68 9.25 27.26
N PRO A 22 -15.93 8.88 26.91
CA PRO A 22 -16.17 7.62 26.22
C PRO A 22 -15.34 7.62 24.94
N SER A 23 -14.48 6.62 24.77
CA SER A 23 -13.79 6.36 23.51
C SER A 23 -14.87 6.18 22.45
N ALA A 24 -15.01 7.15 21.54
CA ALA A 24 -15.86 6.98 20.38
C ALA A 24 -15.32 5.78 19.61
N THR A 25 -16.08 4.69 19.54
CA THR A 25 -15.86 3.64 18.56
C THR A 25 -15.96 4.29 17.19
N ALA A 26 -14.83 4.44 16.49
CA ALA A 26 -14.83 4.87 15.11
C ALA A 26 -15.70 3.87 14.33
N ALA A 27 -16.79 4.36 13.72
CA ALA A 27 -17.52 3.56 12.76
C ALA A 27 -16.56 3.14 11.65
N ALA A 28 -16.56 1.87 11.26
CA ALA A 28 -15.76 1.42 10.13
C ALA A 28 -16.22 2.19 8.88
N SER A 29 -15.37 3.06 8.35
CA SER A 29 -15.57 3.67 7.05
C SER A 29 -15.17 2.67 5.98
N THR A 30 -16.11 2.21 5.18
CA THR A 30 -15.82 1.41 3.97
C THR A 30 -15.32 2.33 2.87
N SER A 31 -14.07 2.14 2.43
CA SER A 31 -13.56 2.74 1.20
C SER A 31 -13.95 1.88 0.00
N THR A 32 -14.39 2.52 -1.06
CA THR A 32 -14.66 1.94 -2.37
C THR A 32 -13.40 2.00 -3.24
N MET A 33 -13.19 0.96 -4.06
CA MET A 33 -11.99 0.85 -4.87
C MET A 33 -12.30 0.22 -6.23
N ILE A 34 -11.53 0.63 -7.25
CA ILE A 34 -11.46 -0.06 -8.54
C ILE A 34 -10.01 -0.47 -8.83
N ASP A 35 -9.84 -1.48 -9.68
CA ASP A 35 -8.61 -1.69 -10.42
C ASP A 35 -8.81 -1.41 -11.91
N ILE A 36 -7.75 -0.93 -12.58
CA ILE A 36 -7.78 -0.65 -14.02
C ILE A 36 -6.47 -1.04 -14.69
N ALA A 37 -6.56 -1.49 -15.94
CA ALA A 37 -5.42 -1.80 -16.80
C ALA A 37 -5.52 -1.02 -18.13
N SER A 38 -4.66 -1.34 -19.09
CA SER A 38 -4.74 -0.76 -20.44
C SER A 38 -6.09 -1.03 -21.14
N TYR A 39 -6.88 -2.01 -20.68
CA TYR A 39 -8.22 -2.27 -21.19
C TYR A 39 -9.21 -1.12 -20.92
N GLN A 40 -8.95 -0.28 -19.91
CA GLN A 40 -9.74 0.90 -19.58
C GLN A 40 -9.02 2.19 -19.97
N THR A 41 -8.10 2.15 -20.94
CA THR A 41 -7.36 3.33 -21.38
C THR A 41 -8.30 4.50 -21.68
N GLY A 42 -8.00 5.67 -21.11
CA GLY A 42 -8.81 6.87 -21.28
C GLY A 42 -9.99 7.02 -20.32
N ILE A 43 -10.25 6.05 -19.42
CA ILE A 43 -11.21 6.23 -18.33
C ILE A 43 -10.85 7.45 -17.49
N SER A 44 -11.86 8.24 -17.11
CA SER A 44 -11.69 9.31 -16.12
C SER A 44 -11.72 8.70 -14.73
N VAL A 45 -10.54 8.53 -14.11
CA VAL A 45 -10.42 7.94 -12.76
C VAL A 45 -11.26 8.71 -11.73
N PRO A 46 -11.25 10.06 -11.69
CA PRO A 46 -12.03 10.80 -10.70
C PRO A 46 -13.56 10.70 -10.93
N ALA A 47 -14.00 10.50 -12.18
CA ALA A 47 -15.43 10.39 -12.49
C ALA A 47 -16.04 9.05 -12.06
N THR A 48 -15.23 8.08 -11.63
CA THR A 48 -15.71 6.80 -11.11
C THR A 48 -16.37 6.93 -9.73
N GLY A 49 -16.07 8.02 -8.99
CA GLY A 49 -16.65 8.29 -7.68
C GLY A 49 -16.13 7.40 -6.55
N VAL A 50 -15.07 6.60 -6.79
CA VAL A 50 -14.48 5.74 -5.76
C VAL A 50 -13.40 6.43 -4.95
N ASP A 51 -13.01 5.84 -3.82
CA ASP A 51 -12.00 6.40 -2.92
C ASP A 51 -10.57 6.06 -3.35
N ILE A 52 -10.38 4.88 -3.95
CA ILE A 52 -9.06 4.30 -4.26
C ILE A 52 -9.02 3.74 -5.69
N ALA A 53 -7.91 3.95 -6.41
CA ALA A 53 -7.64 3.31 -7.70
C ALA A 53 -6.34 2.50 -7.67
N ILE A 54 -6.38 1.23 -8.08
CA ILE A 54 -5.20 0.39 -8.25
C ILE A 54 -4.94 0.19 -9.76
N VAL A 55 -3.77 0.61 -10.24
CA VAL A 55 -3.50 0.69 -11.68
C VAL A 55 -2.48 -0.38 -12.08
N LYS A 56 -2.74 -1.17 -13.14
CA LYS A 56 -1.72 -2.09 -13.69
C LYS A 56 -0.47 -1.31 -14.05
N ILE A 57 0.69 -1.76 -13.59
CA ILE A 57 1.99 -1.16 -13.88
C ILE A 57 2.72 -1.99 -14.93
N SER A 58 2.88 -3.29 -14.67
CA SER A 58 3.71 -4.18 -15.48
C SER A 58 3.25 -5.64 -15.41
N GLN A 59 3.93 -6.46 -16.21
CA GLN A 59 3.86 -7.91 -16.22
C GLN A 59 5.18 -8.44 -16.78
N GLY A 60 5.80 -9.39 -16.08
CA GLY A 60 7.12 -9.89 -16.44
C GLY A 60 8.17 -8.79 -16.47
N ASN A 61 9.21 -9.00 -17.28
CA ASN A 61 10.25 -8.00 -17.52
C ASN A 61 10.12 -7.31 -18.90
N TYR A 62 8.93 -7.35 -19.51
CA TYR A 62 8.74 -6.96 -20.90
C TYR A 62 7.53 -6.04 -21.13
N TYR A 63 6.46 -6.15 -20.34
CA TYR A 63 5.26 -5.36 -20.55
C TYR A 63 5.11 -4.23 -19.52
N THR A 64 4.84 -3.02 -20.01
CA THR A 64 4.44 -1.87 -19.19
C THR A 64 3.07 -1.39 -19.67
N ASN A 65 2.14 -1.16 -18.75
CA ASN A 65 0.85 -0.55 -19.10
C ASN A 65 1.09 0.89 -19.59
N PRO A 66 0.80 1.24 -20.86
CA PRO A 66 1.12 2.56 -21.41
C PRO A 66 0.31 3.69 -20.76
N ASP A 67 -0.84 3.39 -20.15
CA ASP A 67 -1.73 4.39 -19.58
C ASP A 67 -1.50 4.64 -18.07
N HIS A 68 -0.57 3.89 -17.46
CA HIS A 68 -0.42 3.85 -16.00
C HIS A 68 -0.12 5.24 -15.39
N ALA A 69 0.73 6.03 -16.05
CA ALA A 69 1.14 7.34 -15.57
C ALA A 69 -0.03 8.35 -15.57
N ARG A 70 -0.88 8.31 -16.60
CA ARG A 70 -2.07 9.18 -16.70
C ARG A 70 -3.05 8.87 -15.58
N ALA A 71 -3.39 7.58 -15.42
CA ALA A 71 -4.34 7.13 -14.42
C ALA A 71 -3.90 7.46 -12.98
N ILE A 72 -2.63 7.19 -12.64
CA ILE A 72 -2.06 7.52 -11.32
C ILE A 72 -2.07 9.04 -11.11
N GLY A 73 -1.67 9.82 -12.11
CA GLY A 73 -1.65 11.28 -12.03
C GLY A 73 -3.05 11.86 -11.77
N GLN A 74 -4.09 11.33 -12.40
CA GLN A 74 -5.46 11.75 -12.14
C GLN A 74 -5.86 11.52 -10.68
N ALA A 75 -5.60 10.33 -10.13
CA ALA A 75 -5.90 10.01 -8.74
C ALA A 75 -5.14 10.91 -7.75
N GLN A 76 -3.85 11.15 -7.99
CA GLN A 76 -3.01 12.01 -7.14
C GLN A 76 -3.50 13.46 -7.10
N ILE A 77 -3.85 14.04 -8.25
CA ILE A 77 -4.31 15.43 -8.35
C ILE A 77 -5.66 15.64 -7.64
N THR A 78 -6.51 14.62 -7.58
CA THR A 78 -7.81 14.68 -6.92
C THR A 78 -7.80 14.20 -5.48
N GLY A 79 -6.63 13.83 -4.93
CA GLY A 79 -6.48 13.39 -3.55
C GLY A 79 -7.05 11.99 -3.27
N MET A 80 -7.28 11.18 -4.30
CA MET A 80 -7.71 9.78 -4.14
C MET A 80 -6.54 8.92 -3.64
N GLY A 81 -6.87 7.83 -2.95
CA GLY A 81 -5.89 6.77 -2.70
C GLY A 81 -5.45 6.13 -4.02
N VAL A 82 -4.17 5.80 -4.13
CA VAL A 82 -3.65 5.18 -5.36
C VAL A 82 -2.60 4.13 -5.08
N GLY A 83 -2.67 3.04 -5.83
CA GLY A 83 -1.66 2.01 -5.87
C GLY A 83 -1.45 1.50 -7.28
N GLY A 84 -0.61 0.47 -7.42
CA GLY A 84 -0.47 -0.18 -8.70
C GLY A 84 0.06 -1.59 -8.59
N TYR A 85 -0.40 -2.44 -9.49
CA TYR A 85 -0.10 -3.86 -9.45
C TYR A 85 0.86 -4.31 -10.54
N ASP A 86 1.62 -5.34 -10.23
CA ASP A 86 2.38 -6.15 -11.16
C ASP A 86 1.68 -7.49 -11.34
N PHE A 87 1.39 -7.89 -12.59
CA PHE A 87 0.77 -9.19 -12.87
C PHE A 87 1.85 -10.25 -13.00
N ALA A 88 1.90 -11.17 -12.03
CA ALA A 88 3.01 -12.11 -11.88
C ALA A 88 3.20 -13.01 -13.10
N ASP A 89 4.43 -13.05 -13.63
CA ASP A 89 4.85 -14.02 -14.64
C ASP A 89 5.95 -14.93 -14.10
N THR A 90 5.57 -16.10 -13.57
CA THR A 90 6.51 -17.08 -13.01
C THR A 90 7.47 -17.71 -14.02
N SER A 91 7.39 -17.35 -15.31
CA SER A 91 8.44 -17.67 -16.29
C SER A 91 9.65 -16.74 -16.20
N VAL A 92 9.51 -15.59 -15.53
CA VAL A 92 10.57 -14.61 -15.26
C VAL A 92 11.09 -14.81 -13.84
N ASP A 93 12.36 -14.51 -13.58
CA ASP A 93 12.89 -14.49 -12.21
C ASP A 93 12.19 -13.42 -11.36
N ALA A 94 11.79 -13.79 -10.14
CA ALA A 94 11.02 -12.92 -9.24
C ALA A 94 11.71 -11.60 -8.93
N THR A 95 13.05 -11.60 -8.77
CA THR A 95 13.81 -10.38 -8.49
C THR A 95 13.88 -9.50 -9.73
N VAL A 96 14.06 -10.11 -10.91
CA VAL A 96 14.08 -9.39 -12.18
C VAL A 96 12.74 -8.70 -12.47
N GLU A 97 11.63 -9.41 -12.26
CA GLU A 97 10.29 -8.85 -12.43
C GLU A 97 9.98 -7.76 -11.39
N ALA A 98 10.30 -8.00 -10.10
CA ALA A 98 10.16 -6.99 -9.07
C ALA A 98 10.97 -5.71 -9.37
N ASP A 99 12.21 -5.83 -9.86
CA ASP A 99 13.04 -4.69 -10.23
C ASP A 99 12.48 -3.95 -11.46
N TYR A 100 11.90 -4.68 -12.41
CA TYR A 100 11.20 -4.10 -13.56
C TYR A 100 9.98 -3.28 -13.10
N TYR A 101 9.15 -3.84 -12.24
CA TYR A 101 8.03 -3.12 -11.62
C TYR A 101 8.49 -1.89 -10.82
N LEU A 102 9.47 -2.05 -9.93
CA LEU A 102 10.02 -0.98 -9.10
C LEU A 102 10.51 0.21 -9.94
N ALA A 103 11.22 -0.05 -11.04
CA ALA A 103 11.73 1.00 -11.93
C ALA A 103 10.62 1.96 -12.44
N ARG A 104 9.35 1.51 -12.47
CA ARG A 104 8.20 2.31 -12.90
C ARG A 104 7.51 3.04 -11.77
N ILE A 105 7.63 2.58 -10.53
CA ILE A 105 6.90 3.14 -9.38
C ILE A 105 7.79 3.90 -8.39
N MET A 106 9.12 3.79 -8.46
CA MET A 106 10.03 4.41 -7.47
C MET A 106 9.80 5.92 -7.29
N ARG A 107 9.34 6.63 -8.32
CA ARG A 107 8.98 8.05 -8.26
C ARG A 107 7.81 8.38 -7.32
N TYR A 108 7.01 7.39 -6.92
CA TYR A 108 5.88 7.52 -6.01
C TYR A 108 6.21 7.14 -4.56
N LYS A 109 7.47 6.79 -4.28
CA LYS A 109 7.91 6.47 -2.91
C LYS A 109 7.67 7.67 -1.99
N GLY A 110 7.02 7.42 -0.86
CA GLY A 110 6.70 8.45 0.13
C GLY A 110 5.44 9.27 -0.16
N THR A 111 4.71 9.01 -1.26
CA THR A 111 3.47 9.74 -1.59
C THR A 111 2.20 9.06 -1.06
N GLY A 112 2.33 7.97 -0.28
CA GLY A 112 1.22 7.10 0.08
C GLY A 112 0.81 6.07 -0.99
N PHE A 113 1.62 5.91 -2.04
CA PHE A 113 1.38 4.90 -3.09
C PHE A 113 1.49 3.48 -2.54
N LEU A 114 0.53 2.62 -2.88
CA LEU A 114 0.46 1.22 -2.46
C LEU A 114 0.97 0.25 -3.55
N PRO A 115 2.10 -0.45 -3.33
CA PRO A 115 2.52 -1.53 -4.21
C PRO A 115 1.65 -2.77 -4.06
N VAL A 116 1.36 -3.46 -5.16
CA VAL A 116 0.53 -4.67 -5.16
C VAL A 116 1.15 -5.74 -6.06
N LEU A 117 1.18 -6.98 -5.60
CA LEU A 117 1.39 -8.17 -6.41
C LEU A 117 0.05 -8.76 -6.80
N ASP A 118 -0.21 -8.90 -8.09
CA ASP A 118 -1.32 -9.70 -8.61
C ASP A 118 -0.81 -11.12 -8.87
N TRP A 119 -1.10 -12.01 -7.92
CA TRP A 119 -0.67 -13.41 -7.89
C TRP A 119 -1.75 -14.32 -8.48
N GLU A 120 -1.82 -14.34 -9.80
CA GLU A 120 -2.60 -15.31 -10.56
C GLU A 120 -1.76 -15.99 -11.66
N PRO A 121 -0.53 -16.47 -11.34
CA PRO A 121 0.39 -16.98 -12.35
C PRO A 121 -0.01 -18.36 -12.86
N SER A 122 0.68 -18.81 -13.92
CA SER A 122 0.54 -20.18 -14.44
C SER A 122 1.03 -21.26 -13.47
N ASN A 123 1.94 -20.94 -12.56
CA ASN A 123 2.40 -21.82 -11.48
C ASN A 123 2.07 -21.24 -10.09
N PRO A 124 0.82 -21.40 -9.61
CA PRO A 124 0.38 -20.80 -8.35
C PRO A 124 1.07 -21.39 -7.10
N CYS A 125 1.73 -22.54 -7.22
CA CYS A 125 2.41 -23.22 -6.12
C CYS A 125 3.86 -22.80 -5.91
N ASP A 126 4.38 -21.90 -6.75
CA ASP A 126 5.67 -21.28 -6.50
C ASP A 126 5.56 -20.12 -5.50
N VAL A 127 5.20 -20.46 -4.25
CA VAL A 127 5.10 -19.50 -3.16
C VAL A 127 6.44 -18.84 -2.81
N THR A 128 7.55 -19.46 -3.20
CA THR A 128 8.90 -18.90 -3.02
C THR A 128 9.13 -17.74 -3.97
N TRP A 129 8.66 -17.84 -5.22
CA TRP A 129 8.65 -16.73 -6.17
C TRP A 129 7.87 -15.54 -5.62
N ALA A 130 6.62 -15.76 -5.18
CA ALA A 130 5.77 -14.70 -4.63
C ALA A 130 6.45 -14.00 -3.45
N ARG A 131 6.99 -14.79 -2.51
CA ARG A 131 7.73 -14.24 -1.37
C ARG A 131 8.95 -13.42 -1.79
N THR A 132 9.73 -13.91 -2.75
CA THR A 132 10.92 -13.22 -3.24
C THR A 132 10.56 -11.87 -3.84
N TRP A 133 9.50 -11.80 -4.64
CA TRP A 133 8.99 -10.56 -5.19
C TRP A 133 8.55 -9.59 -4.08
N LEU A 134 7.74 -10.05 -3.12
CA LEU A 134 7.23 -9.24 -2.02
C LEU A 134 8.35 -8.66 -1.16
N ASP A 135 9.32 -9.50 -0.76
CA ASP A 135 10.48 -9.11 0.04
C ASP A 135 11.36 -8.11 -0.74
N ARG A 136 11.54 -8.33 -2.05
CA ARG A 136 12.28 -7.42 -2.92
C ARG A 136 11.60 -6.04 -2.97
N VAL A 137 10.30 -5.97 -3.24
CA VAL A 137 9.58 -4.69 -3.31
C VAL A 137 9.60 -3.99 -1.96
N TYR A 138 9.34 -4.70 -0.86
CA TYR A 138 9.40 -4.11 0.48
C TYR A 138 10.79 -3.51 0.78
N SER A 139 11.87 -4.26 0.52
CA SER A 139 13.24 -3.81 0.81
C SER A 139 13.64 -2.54 0.06
N ARG A 140 13.10 -2.32 -1.15
CA ARG A 140 13.46 -1.19 -2.02
C ARG A 140 12.50 -0.01 -1.86
N PHE A 141 11.20 -0.28 -1.79
CA PHE A 141 10.16 0.73 -1.74
C PHE A 141 9.84 1.19 -0.31
N GLY A 142 9.98 0.32 0.69
CA GLY A 142 9.74 0.61 2.11
C GLY A 142 8.27 0.55 2.55
N VAL A 143 7.36 0.15 1.66
CA VAL A 143 5.95 -0.14 1.97
C VAL A 143 5.73 -1.63 1.75
N ALA A 144 5.11 -2.31 2.71
CA ALA A 144 4.77 -3.72 2.57
C ALA A 144 3.72 -3.87 1.45
N PRO A 145 4.01 -4.62 0.37
CA PRO A 145 3.06 -4.76 -0.73
C PRO A 145 1.81 -5.51 -0.29
N TRP A 146 0.69 -5.21 -0.92
CA TRP A 146 -0.46 -6.12 -0.92
C TRP A 146 -0.22 -7.27 -1.90
N ILE A 147 -0.86 -8.40 -1.65
CA ILE A 147 -0.96 -9.51 -2.59
C ILE A 147 -2.44 -9.79 -2.86
N TYR A 148 -2.79 -9.88 -4.13
CA TYR A 148 -4.11 -10.26 -4.61
C TYR A 148 -4.02 -11.65 -5.24
N MET A 149 -5.05 -12.47 -5.02
CA MET A 149 -5.28 -13.72 -5.76
C MET A 149 -6.75 -14.12 -5.63
N ASN A 150 -7.28 -14.82 -6.62
CA ASN A 150 -8.60 -15.43 -6.49
C ASN A 150 -8.57 -16.68 -5.57
N MET A 151 -9.75 -17.12 -5.13
CA MET A 151 -9.92 -18.29 -4.26
C MET A 151 -9.39 -19.60 -4.89
N SER A 152 -9.48 -19.74 -6.21
CA SER A 152 -8.96 -20.91 -6.90
C SER A 152 -7.44 -20.98 -6.81
N THR A 153 -6.75 -19.87 -7.03
CA THR A 153 -5.29 -19.75 -6.91
C THR A 153 -4.84 -20.06 -5.49
N GLU A 154 -5.52 -19.52 -4.49
CA GLU A 154 -5.24 -19.80 -3.07
C GLU A 154 -5.34 -21.30 -2.76
N ALA A 155 -6.41 -21.95 -3.24
CA ALA A 155 -6.67 -23.37 -2.98
C ALA A 155 -5.82 -24.34 -3.84
N SER A 156 -5.05 -23.85 -4.81
CA SER A 156 -4.42 -24.67 -5.87
C SER A 156 -3.30 -25.61 -5.37
N CYS A 157 -2.79 -25.42 -4.15
CA CYS A 157 -1.53 -26.02 -3.70
C CYS A 157 -1.68 -26.90 -2.45
N SER A 158 -2.90 -27.42 -2.25
CA SER A 158 -3.27 -28.30 -1.14
C SER A 158 -3.03 -29.79 -1.42
#